data_AF-A0A2B1K020-F1
#
_entry.id   AF-A0A2B1K020-F1
#
_cell.length_a   1.000
_cell.length_b   1.000
_cell.length_c   1.000
_cell.angle_alpha   90.00
_cell.angle_beta   90.00
_cell.angle_gamma   90.00
#
_symmetry.space_group_name_H-M   'P 1'
#
loop_
_entity.id
_entity.type
_entity.pdbx_description
1 polymer ?
#
loop_
_entity_poly.entity_id
_entity_poly.type
_entity_poly.pdbx_seq_one_letter_code
_entity_poly.pdbx_strand_id
1 'polypeptide(L)'
;MFCTYQFSLKCLAGDIKHEALIQAANHEDFPELYPRFGNKKEISYPDVFLINATKDIIMFIYDDRGCEVIAKNKEIIRGLYEKYKEWIPDYERESIDDLFK
;
A
#
# COMPACT_ATOMS: atom_id res chain seq x y z
N MET A 1 -1.40 26.77 -6.50
CA MET A 1 -0.24 26.35 -5.70
C MET A 1 -0.72 25.19 -4.84
N PHE A 2 -0.24 23.98 -5.10
CA PHE A 2 -0.57 22.82 -4.26
C PHE A 2 0.46 22.76 -3.13
N CYS A 3 -0.01 22.64 -1.89
CA CYS A 3 0.85 22.46 -0.73
C CYS A 3 0.73 21.00 -0.29
N THR A 4 1.83 20.27 -0.37
CA THR A 4 1.90 18.90 0.13
C THR A 4 2.29 18.95 1.60
N TYR A 5 1.44 18.39 2.46
CA TYR A 5 1.77 18.18 3.87
C TYR A 5 2.17 16.72 4.07
N GLN A 6 3.25 16.50 4.81
CA GLN A 6 3.73 15.16 5.14
C GLN A 6 3.77 15.01 6.66
N PHE A 7 3.20 13.90 7.15
CA PHE A 7 3.26 13.51 8.55
C PHE A 7 3.88 12.12 8.64
N SER A 8 4.57 11.85 9.76
CA SER A 8 5.09 10.52 10.04
C SER A 8 4.81 10.17 11.49
N LEU A 9 4.39 8.92 11.72
CA LEU A 9 4.12 8.38 13.04
C LEU A 9 4.96 7.12 13.22
N LYS A 10 5.85 7.15 14.22
CA LYS A 10 6.57 5.94 14.65
C LYS A 10 5.66 5.15 15.57
N CYS A 11 5.48 3.87 15.27
CA CYS A 11 4.64 2.95 16.03
C CYS A 11 5.16 1.52 15.94
N LEU A 12 4.63 0.62 16.79
CA LEU A 12 4.87 -0.81 16.69
C LEU A 12 3.89 -1.42 15.68
N ALA A 13 4.26 -2.56 15.09
CA ALA A 13 3.38 -3.27 14.14
C ALA A 13 2.01 -3.61 14.75
N GLY A 14 1.95 -3.91 16.05
CA GLY A 14 0.70 -4.20 16.78
C GLY A 14 -0.21 -2.98 17.00
N ASP A 15 0.32 -1.76 16.87
CA ASP A 15 -0.45 -0.52 16.98
C ASP A 15 -1.26 -0.24 15.70
N ILE A 16 -0.83 -0.85 14.58
CA ILE A 16 -1.44 -0.63 13.26
C ILE A 16 -2.75 -1.40 13.16
N LYS A 17 -3.87 -0.66 13.11
CA LYS A 17 -5.21 -1.20 12.82
C LYS A 17 -5.35 -1.48 11.32
N HIS A 18 -4.60 -2.48 10.83
CA HIS A 18 -4.47 -2.78 9.40
C HIS A 18 -5.82 -3.03 8.72
N GLU A 19 -6.76 -3.73 9.35
CA GLU A 19 -8.11 -3.94 8.78
C GLU A 19 -8.82 -2.62 8.49
N ALA A 20 -8.83 -1.68 9.44
CA ALA A 20 -9.46 -0.37 9.27
C ALA A 20 -8.76 0.48 8.21
N LEU A 21 -7.43 0.39 8.09
CA LEU A 21 -6.65 1.08 7.07
C LEU A 21 -6.91 0.52 5.67
N ILE A 22 -6.90 -0.80 5.52
CA ILE A 22 -7.23 -1.48 4.26
C ILE A 22 -8.65 -1.12 3.84
N GLN A 23 -9.60 -1.18 4.78
CA GLN A 23 -10.98 -0.81 4.52
C GLN A 23 -11.10 0.66 4.09
N ALA A 24 -10.41 1.58 4.76
CA ALA A 24 -10.42 2.99 4.42
C ALA A 24 -9.84 3.26 3.02
N ALA A 25 -8.73 2.61 2.66
CA ALA A 25 -8.13 2.73 1.33
C ALA A 25 -9.09 2.23 0.23
N ASN A 26 -9.67 1.04 0.42
CA ASN A 26 -10.59 0.44 -0.55
C ASN A 26 -11.89 1.24 -0.72
N HIS A 27 -12.30 2.02 0.27
CA HIS A 27 -13.52 2.82 0.20
C HIS A 27 -13.34 4.17 -0.49
N GLU A 28 -12.11 4.59 -0.85
CA GLU A 28 -11.89 5.92 -1.41
C GLU A 28 -12.63 6.16 -2.73
N ASP A 29 -12.74 5.11 -3.56
CA ASP A 29 -13.46 5.12 -4.83
C ASP A 29 -14.99 4.96 -4.69
N PHE A 30 -15.48 4.74 -3.46
CA PHE A 30 -16.90 4.51 -3.19
C PHE A 30 -17.44 5.55 -2.20
N PRO A 31 -18.03 6.67 -2.69
CA PRO A 31 -18.45 7.80 -1.85
C PRO A 31 -19.41 7.48 -0.69
N GLU A 32 -20.17 6.38 -0.82
CA GLU A 32 -21.15 5.92 0.17
C GLU A 32 -20.53 5.03 1.27
N LEU A 33 -19.28 4.59 1.13
CA LEU A 33 -18.62 3.70 2.07
C LEU A 33 -17.74 4.45 3.08
N TYR A 34 -17.73 3.94 4.32
CA TYR A 34 -16.93 4.43 5.44
C TYR A 34 -16.36 3.25 6.24
N PRO A 35 -15.18 3.37 6.86
CA PRO A 35 -14.30 4.54 6.92
C PRO A 35 -13.63 4.87 5.58
N ARG A 36 -13.03 6.06 5.46
CA ARG A 36 -12.16 6.52 4.36
C ARG A 36 -11.18 7.57 4.91
N PHE A 37 -10.05 7.78 4.27
CA PHE A 37 -9.07 8.81 4.65
C PHE A 37 -9.54 10.22 4.27
N GLY A 38 -10.04 10.38 3.04
CA GLY A 38 -10.51 11.67 2.53
C GLY A 38 -11.85 12.10 3.09
N ASN A 39 -12.01 13.39 3.36
CA ASN A 39 -13.33 13.94 3.72
C ASN A 39 -14.14 14.34 2.49
N LYS A 40 -15.48 14.37 2.59
CA LYS A 40 -16.39 14.83 1.50
C LYS A 40 -16.08 16.23 0.94
N LYS A 41 -15.27 17.03 1.64
CA LYS A 41 -14.92 18.42 1.28
C LYS A 41 -13.50 18.55 0.72
N GLU A 42 -12.71 17.47 0.70
CA GLU A 42 -11.34 17.47 0.22
C GLU A 42 -11.28 17.09 -1.26
N ILE A 43 -10.34 17.70 -1.99
CA ILE A 43 -10.15 17.46 -3.43
C ILE A 43 -9.45 16.11 -3.68
N SER A 44 -8.69 15.62 -2.70
CA SER A 44 -7.96 14.36 -2.73
C SER A 44 -7.84 13.80 -1.32
N TYR A 45 -7.71 12.47 -1.21
CA TYR A 45 -7.33 11.79 0.03
C TYR A 45 -5.80 11.67 0.14
N PRO A 46 -5.24 11.46 1.35
CA PRO A 46 -3.79 11.30 1.51
C PRO A 46 -3.30 9.93 1.07
N ASP A 47 -2.06 9.89 0.56
CA ASP A 47 -1.32 8.64 0.41
C ASP A 47 -0.83 8.14 1.77
N VAL A 48 -1.08 6.86 2.06
CA VAL A 48 -0.68 6.22 3.33
C VAL A 48 0.35 5.12 3.07
N PHE A 49 1.58 5.34 3.53
CA PHE A 49 2.67 4.39 3.41
C PHE A 49 2.94 3.68 4.75
N LEU A 50 2.94 2.34 4.72
CA LEU A 50 3.38 1.52 5.84
C LEU A 50 4.86 1.19 5.68
N ILE A 51 5.72 1.81 6.50
CA ILE A 51 7.18 1.68 6.39
C ILE A 51 7.70 0.74 7.47
N ASN A 52 8.17 -0.44 7.08
CA ASN A 52 8.91 -1.34 7.97
C ASN A 52 10.41 -1.08 7.87
N ALA A 53 10.89 -0.13 8.67
CA ALA A 53 12.31 0.26 8.70
C ALA A 53 13.27 -0.87 9.13
N THR A 54 12.80 -1.89 9.85
CA THR A 54 13.66 -3.03 10.26
C THR A 54 13.87 -4.05 9.15
N LYS A 55 12.96 -4.08 8.17
CA LYS A 55 12.99 -5.02 7.05
C LYS A 55 13.31 -4.34 5.71
N ASP A 56 13.49 -3.02 5.69
CA ASP A 56 13.65 -2.22 4.48
C ASP A 56 12.51 -2.47 3.46
N ILE A 57 11.26 -2.53 3.94
CA ILE A 57 10.04 -2.74 3.13
C ILE A 57 9.09 -1.56 3.33
N ILE A 58 8.47 -1.12 2.24
CA ILE A 58 7.35 -0.18 2.22
C ILE A 58 6.15 -0.89 1.58
N MET A 59 4.98 -0.74 2.18
CA MET A 59 3.71 -1.14 1.58
C MET A 59 2.85 0.10 1.34
N PHE A 60 2.27 0.18 0.16
CA PHE A 60 1.37 1.27 -0.25
C PHE A 60 0.08 0.67 -0.81
N ILE A 61 -1.06 0.97 -0.19
CA ILE A 61 -2.38 0.55 -0.68
C ILE A 61 -3.01 1.80 -1.27
N TYR A 62 -3.21 1.81 -2.59
CA TYR A 62 -3.67 3.00 -3.29
C TYR A 62 -5.20 3.11 -3.35
N ASP A 63 -5.91 1.99 -3.53
CA ASP A 63 -7.37 1.87 -3.47
C ASP A 63 -7.81 0.39 -3.60
N ASP A 64 -9.06 0.15 -4.00
CA ASP A 64 -9.67 -1.18 -4.17
C ASP A 64 -9.04 -2.03 -5.27
N ARG A 65 -8.21 -1.44 -6.13
CA ARG A 65 -7.51 -2.13 -7.21
C ARG A 65 -6.25 -2.87 -6.72
N GLY A 66 -5.68 -2.49 -5.57
CA GLY A 66 -4.56 -3.24 -4.98
C GLY A 66 -3.54 -2.43 -4.19
N CYS A 67 -2.31 -2.95 -4.17
CA CYS A 67 -1.21 -2.40 -3.40
C CYS A 67 0.15 -2.66 -4.05
N GLU A 68 1.14 -1.83 -3.70
CA GLU A 68 2.53 -2.02 -4.03
C GLU A 68 3.33 -2.47 -2.80
N VAL A 69 4.30 -3.36 -3.02
CA VAL A 69 5.30 -3.75 -2.03
C VAL A 69 6.68 -3.41 -2.58
N ILE A 70 7.32 -2.42 -1.96
CA ILE A 70 8.60 -1.87 -2.40
C ILE A 70 9.66 -2.27 -1.38
N ALA A 71 10.80 -2.74 -1.85
CA ALA A 71 11.93 -3.07 -0.99
C ALA A 71 13.24 -2.60 -1.60
N LYS A 72 14.25 -2.46 -0.74
CA LYS A 72 15.59 -2.02 -1.14
C LYS A 72 16.25 -2.92 -2.19
N ASN A 73 15.90 -4.20 -2.22
CA ASN A 73 16.29 -5.14 -3.27
C ASN A 73 15.28 -6.31 -3.35
N LYS A 74 15.31 -7.05 -4.46
CA LYS A 74 14.35 -8.15 -4.73
C LYS A 74 14.44 -9.30 -3.72
N GLU A 75 15.62 -9.58 -3.15
CA GLU A 75 15.81 -10.71 -2.24
C GLU A 75 15.01 -10.56 -0.93
N ILE A 76 14.84 -9.33 -0.45
CA ILE A 76 14.05 -9.02 0.76
C ILE A 76 12.58 -9.46 0.60
N ILE A 77 12.03 -9.35 -0.60
CA ILE A 77 10.63 -9.64 -0.92
C ILE A 77 10.46 -10.91 -1.75
N ARG A 78 11.52 -11.68 -1.99
CA ARG A 78 11.47 -12.96 -2.72
C ARG A 78 10.45 -13.92 -2.11
N GLY A 79 10.44 -14.05 -0.79
CA GLY A 79 9.46 -14.90 -0.10
C GLY A 79 8.02 -14.40 -0.22
N LEU A 80 7.80 -13.09 -0.39
CA LEU A 80 6.47 -12.54 -0.69
C LEU A 80 6.07 -12.85 -2.13
N TYR A 81 6.98 -12.64 -3.08
CA TYR A 81 6.77 -12.99 -4.49
C TYR A 81 6.41 -14.48 -4.64
N GLU A 82 7.21 -15.39 -4.09
CA GLU A 82 6.96 -16.84 -4.19
C GLU A 82 5.60 -17.24 -3.61
N LYS A 83 5.18 -16.58 -2.53
CA LYS A 83 3.91 -16.85 -1.85
C LYS A 83 2.70 -16.25 -2.55
N TYR A 84 2.83 -15.07 -3.14
CA TYR A 84 1.71 -14.26 -3.65
C TYR A 84 1.76 -14.00 -5.17
N LYS A 85 2.65 -14.67 -5.92
CA LYS A 85 2.76 -14.51 -7.38
C LYS A 85 1.45 -14.67 -8.16
N GLU A 86 0.51 -15.47 -7.64
CA GLU A 86 -0.81 -15.67 -8.25
C GLU A 86 -1.70 -14.42 -8.14
N TRP A 87 -1.38 -13.48 -7.24
CA TRP A 87 -2.10 -12.22 -7.07
C TRP A 87 -1.59 -11.13 -8.02
N ILE A 88 -0.47 -11.37 -8.70
CA ILE A 88 0.08 -10.43 -9.68
C ILE A 88 -0.82 -10.40 -10.92
N PRO A 89 -1.25 -9.21 -11.38
CA PRO A 89 -2.04 -9.09 -12.60
C PRO A 89 -1.33 -9.68 -13.82
N ASP A 90 -2.09 -10.31 -14.71
CA ASP A 90 -1.52 -11.01 -15.88
C ASP A 90 -0.63 -10.10 -16.75
N TYR A 91 -0.96 -8.81 -16.84
CA TYR A 91 -0.20 -7.84 -17.64
C TYR A 91 1.15 -7.42 -17.03
N GLU A 92 1.36 -7.62 -15.73
CA GLU A 92 2.64 -7.35 -15.05
C GLU A 92 3.46 -8.61 -14.79
N ARG A 93 2.80 -9.79 -14.78
CA ARG A 93 3.38 -11.05 -14.33
C ARG A 93 4.67 -11.42 -15.04
N GLU A 94 4.74 -11.32 -16.37
CA GLU A 94 5.95 -11.67 -17.13
C GLU A 94 7.15 -10.82 -16.68
N SER A 95 6.96 -9.50 -16.54
CA SER A 95 8.03 -8.59 -16.13
C SER A 95 8.51 -8.85 -14.71
N ILE A 96 7.58 -9.18 -13.80
CA ILE A 96 7.91 -9.46 -12.40
C ILE A 96 8.56 -10.84 -12.29
N ASP A 97 8.07 -11.85 -13.00
CA ASP A 97 8.70 -13.16 -13.04
C ASP A 97 10.14 -13.05 -13.57
N ASP A 98 10.38 -12.26 -14.62
CA ASP A 98 11.73 -11.98 -15.12
C ASP A 98 12.64 -11.28 -14.11
N LEU A 99 12.08 -10.40 -13.28
CA LEU A 99 12.82 -9.76 -12.19
C LEU A 99 13.26 -10.77 -11.13
N PHE A 100 12.45 -11.79 -10.84
CA PHE A 100 12.69 -12.78 -9.78
C PHE A 100 13.40 -14.07 -10.23
N LYS A 101 13.55 -14.29 -11.54
CA LYS A 101 14.54 -15.23 -12.10
C LYS A 101 15.95 -14.93 -11.54
#